data_AF-A0A960V3I5-F1
#
_entry.id   AF-A0A960V3I5-F1
#
_cell.length_a   1.000
_cell.length_b   1.000
_cell.length_c   1.000
_cell.angle_alpha   90.00
_cell.angle_beta   90.00
_cell.angle_gamma   90.00
#
_symmetry.space_group_name_H-M   'P 1'
#
loop_
_entity.id
_entity.type
_entity.pdbx_description
1 polymer ?
#
loop_
_entity_poly.entity_id
_entity_poly.type
_entity_poly.pdbx_seq_one_letter_code
_entity_poly.pdbx_strand_id
1 'polypeptide(L)'
;MHSAALLRSIQAAAQSLQIEIPTASILKQPDYCTFQILHTPSATQLKVDLVNDIAYRVGKPTSNPVLGQVDCWEKILTNKLGALFRFEAKDYANIWAISKHQHFEWMDMFHHARRKDAGLDPVIIAELLRDIPVPRLSEIKWMNKPDLNQVQADLARIATDVLRGSPNHLA
;
A
#
# COMPACT_ATOMS: atom_id res chain seq x y z
N MET A 1 21.10 3.03 9.41
CA MET A 1 21.59 4.28 10.03
C MET A 1 20.49 5.32 10.24
N HIS A 2 19.58 5.52 9.27
CA HIS A 2 18.52 6.54 9.31
C HIS A 2 17.40 6.30 10.36
N SER A 3 16.98 5.06 10.60
CA SER A 3 15.89 4.74 11.55
C SER A 3 16.20 5.13 13.01
N ALA A 4 17.45 4.99 13.44
CA ALA A 4 17.89 5.40 14.78
C ALA A 4 17.99 6.92 14.95
N ALA A 5 18.21 7.68 13.87
CA ALA A 5 18.17 9.14 13.91
C ALA A 5 16.72 9.63 14.01
N LEU A 6 15.82 9.07 13.20
CA LEU A 6 14.40 9.40 13.23
C LEU A 6 13.76 9.11 14.60
N LEU A 7 14.00 7.92 15.17
CA LEU A 7 13.47 7.56 16.47
C LEU A 7 13.92 8.55 17.56
N ARG A 8 15.20 8.96 17.53
CA ARG A 8 15.74 9.97 18.46
C ARG A 8 15.08 11.33 18.28
N SER A 9 14.83 11.75 17.03
CA SER A 9 14.12 13.00 16.75
C SER A 9 12.68 12.98 17.26
N ILE A 10 11.95 11.87 17.08
CA ILE A 10 10.58 11.72 17.59
C ILE A 10 10.58 11.72 19.13
N GLN A 11 11.53 11.01 19.76
CA GLN A 11 11.69 11.01 21.22
C GLN A 11 11.99 12.40 21.77
N ALA A 12 12.82 13.19 21.09
CA ALA A 12 13.12 14.57 21.50
C ALA A 12 11.89 15.49 21.41
N ALA A 13 10.97 15.23 20.48
CA ALA A 13 9.72 15.98 20.32
C ALA A 13 8.56 15.41 21.16
N ALA A 14 8.77 14.33 21.92
CA ALA A 14 7.69 13.59 22.56
C ALA A 14 6.87 14.44 23.55
N GLN A 15 7.55 15.22 24.38
CA GLN A 15 6.90 16.09 25.36
C GLN A 15 6.06 17.20 24.71
N SER A 16 6.60 17.89 23.70
CA SER A 16 5.89 18.99 23.03
C SER A 16 4.69 18.51 22.22
N LEU A 17 4.75 17.28 21.69
CA LEU A 17 3.68 16.65 20.94
C LEU A 17 2.72 15.83 21.82
N GLN A 18 2.95 15.75 23.13
CA GLN A 18 2.16 14.96 24.08
C GLN A 18 2.03 13.48 23.64
N ILE A 19 3.10 12.93 23.08
CA ILE A 19 3.16 11.55 22.61
C ILE A 19 4.06 10.68 23.49
N GLU A 20 3.77 9.39 23.51
CA GLU A 20 4.60 8.35 24.10
C GLU A 20 4.99 7.32 23.04
N ILE A 21 6.21 6.79 23.12
CA ILE A 21 6.66 5.66 22.30
C ILE A 21 6.91 4.48 23.24
N PRO A 22 5.97 3.52 23.35
CA PRO A 22 6.17 2.37 24.23
C PRO A 22 7.36 1.54 23.74
N THR A 23 8.42 1.43 24.53
CA THR A 23 9.63 0.68 24.13
C THR A 23 9.33 -0.77 23.76
N ALA A 24 8.35 -1.39 24.43
CA ALA A 24 7.88 -2.74 24.13
C ALA A 24 7.24 -2.89 22.73
N SER A 25 6.82 -1.79 22.11
CA SER A 25 6.28 -1.79 20.73
C SER A 25 7.37 -1.76 19.66
N ILE A 26 8.63 -1.49 20.04
CA ILE A 26 9.72 -1.32 19.09
C ILE A 26 10.25 -2.70 18.67
N LEU A 27 10.05 -3.03 17.40
CA LEU A 27 10.70 -4.18 16.76
C LEU A 27 11.65 -3.67 15.68
N LYS A 28 12.92 -4.08 15.78
CA LYS A 28 13.97 -3.70 14.85
C LYS A 28 14.63 -4.94 14.25
N GLN A 29 14.64 -4.98 12.93
CA GLN A 29 15.31 -5.96 12.07
C GLN A 29 16.28 -5.21 11.13
N PRO A 30 17.16 -5.90 10.39
CA PRO A 30 18.11 -5.25 9.48
C PRO A 30 17.46 -4.28 8.48
N ASP A 31 16.34 -4.71 7.89
CA ASP A 31 15.66 -3.98 6.80
C ASP A 31 14.29 -3.44 7.20
N TYR A 32 13.93 -3.54 8.47
CA TYR A 32 12.60 -3.17 8.95
C TYR A 32 12.64 -2.68 10.39
N CYS A 33 11.92 -1.60 10.68
CA CYS A 33 11.73 -1.10 12.04
C CYS A 33 10.27 -0.67 12.20
N THR A 34 9.57 -1.24 13.16
CA THR A 34 8.21 -0.83 13.53
C THR A 34 8.18 -0.37 14.97
N PHE A 35 7.32 0.62 15.26
CA PHE A 35 7.01 1.07 16.61
C PHE A 35 5.63 1.73 16.63
N GLN A 36 5.10 1.94 17.83
CA GLN A 36 3.84 2.65 18.02
C GLN A 36 4.09 4.01 18.69
N ILE A 37 3.31 5.00 18.30
CA ILE A 37 3.22 6.31 18.92
C ILE A 37 1.83 6.43 19.53
N LEU A 38 1.74 6.71 20.83
CA LEU A 38 0.50 6.96 21.54
C LEU A 38 0.36 8.46 21.77
N HIS A 39 -0.71 9.07 21.28
CA HIS A 39 -1.07 10.43 21.65
C HIS A 39 -1.84 10.41 22.97
N THR A 40 -1.22 10.94 24.02
CA THR A 40 -1.72 10.80 25.41
C THR A 40 -3.09 11.46 25.64
N PRO A 41 -3.43 12.64 25.09
CA PRO A 41 -4.72 13.26 25.33
C PRO A 41 -5.90 12.52 24.69
N SER A 42 -5.71 11.94 23.51
CA SER A 42 -6.79 11.28 22.74
C SER A 42 -6.77 9.76 22.82
N ALA A 43 -5.80 9.18 23.53
CA ALA A 43 -5.50 7.74 23.54
C ALA A 43 -5.39 7.13 22.13
N THR A 44 -5.03 7.95 21.13
CA THR A 44 -4.94 7.50 19.73
C THR A 44 -3.58 6.89 19.47
N GLN A 45 -3.59 5.75 18.81
CA GLN A 45 -2.38 5.00 18.49
C GLN A 45 -2.05 5.11 17.01
N LEU A 46 -0.82 5.52 16.70
CA LEU A 46 -0.25 5.52 15.36
C LEU A 46 0.84 4.44 15.29
N LYS A 47 0.66 3.46 14.41
CA LYS A 47 1.72 2.52 14.07
C LYS A 47 2.61 3.13 12.99
N VAL A 48 3.93 3.08 13.18
CA VAL A 48 4.93 3.55 12.23
C VAL A 48 5.78 2.36 11.79
N ASP A 49 5.77 2.08 10.49
CA ASP A 49 6.57 1.04 9.84
C ASP A 49 7.62 1.69 8.93
N LEU A 50 8.90 1.45 9.19
CA LEU A 50 10.03 1.91 8.38
C LEU A 50 10.63 0.70 7.66
N VAL A 51 10.55 0.69 6.33
CA VAL A 51 11.07 -0.39 5.49
C VAL A 51 12.28 0.13 4.72
N ASN A 52 13.38 -0.62 4.76
CA ASN A 52 14.53 -0.38 3.91
C ASN A 52 14.23 -1.01 2.54
N ASP A 53 13.61 -0.22 1.67
CA ASP A 53 13.17 -0.70 0.36
C ASP A 53 14.36 -0.93 -0.59
N ILE A 54 14.17 -1.78 -1.59
CA ILE A 54 15.16 -2.07 -2.62
C ILE A 54 15.42 -0.84 -3.51
N ALA A 55 16.61 -0.79 -4.12
CA ALA A 55 17.06 0.36 -4.90
C ALA A 55 16.16 0.69 -6.11
N TYR A 56 15.38 -0.28 -6.62
CA TYR A 56 14.53 -0.04 -7.77
C TYR A 56 13.26 0.75 -7.44
N ARG A 57 13.13 1.91 -8.08
CA ARG A 57 11.98 2.80 -7.95
C ARG A 57 11.40 3.11 -9.33
N VAL A 58 10.09 2.91 -9.46
CA VAL A 58 9.30 3.42 -10.58
C VAL A 58 8.82 4.84 -10.23
N GLY A 59 8.88 5.75 -11.20
CA GLY A 59 8.50 7.13 -11.04
C GLY A 59 9.34 7.90 -10.00
N LYS A 60 8.90 9.13 -9.70
CA LYS A 60 9.53 10.01 -8.71
C LYS A 60 8.54 10.29 -7.58
N PRO A 61 9.00 10.40 -6.30
CA PRO A 61 8.12 10.86 -5.23
C PRO A 61 7.55 12.24 -5.57
N THR A 62 6.31 12.47 -5.15
CA THR A 62 5.64 13.76 -5.28
C THR A 62 5.59 14.46 -3.93
N SER A 63 5.52 15.79 -3.93
CA SER A 63 5.38 16.57 -2.70
C SER A 63 3.91 16.81 -2.42
N ASN A 64 3.46 16.45 -1.22
CA ASN A 64 2.15 16.76 -0.69
C ASN A 64 2.30 17.82 0.42
N PRO A 65 1.47 18.88 0.44
CA PRO A 65 1.60 19.98 1.40
C PRO A 65 1.40 19.56 2.87
N VAL A 66 0.71 18.44 3.11
CA VAL A 66 0.42 17.93 4.46
C VAL A 66 1.32 16.75 4.79
N LEU A 67 1.45 15.78 3.88
CA LEU A 67 2.15 14.53 4.12
C LEU A 67 3.65 14.58 3.80
N GLY A 68 4.13 15.66 3.17
CA GLY A 68 5.51 15.75 2.69
C GLY A 68 5.73 14.89 1.44
N GLN A 69 6.89 14.26 1.32
CA GLN A 69 7.20 13.39 0.18
C GLN A 69 6.37 12.10 0.23
N VAL A 70 5.62 11.85 -0.83
CA VAL A 70 4.81 10.63 -1.00
C VAL A 70 5.23 9.86 -2.25
N ASP A 71 5.05 8.55 -2.22
CA ASP A 71 5.28 7.71 -3.39
C ASP A 71 4.30 8.07 -4.52
N CYS A 72 4.75 7.95 -5.76
CA CYS A 72 3.86 8.07 -6.92
C CYS A 72 2.91 6.87 -7.01
N TRP A 73 1.81 7.03 -7.74
CA TRP A 73 0.77 6.00 -7.84
C TRP A 73 1.29 4.72 -8.50
N GLU A 74 2.23 4.80 -9.45
CA GLU A 74 2.86 3.65 -10.10
C GLU A 74 3.60 2.80 -9.06
N LYS A 75 4.35 3.46 -8.16
CA LYS A 75 5.10 2.81 -7.08
C LYS A 75 4.14 2.16 -6.09
N ILE A 76 3.06 2.84 -5.74
CA ILE A 76 2.02 2.30 -4.85
C ILE A 76 1.38 1.07 -5.50
N LEU A 77 0.90 1.17 -6.75
CA LEU A 77 0.25 0.08 -7.47
C LEU A 77 1.17 -1.15 -7.56
N THR A 78 2.41 -0.95 -7.99
CA THR A 78 3.45 -1.98 -8.09
C THR A 78 3.70 -2.70 -6.75
N ASN A 79 3.72 -1.96 -5.64
CA ASN A 79 3.85 -2.55 -4.31
C ASN A 79 2.57 -3.31 -3.89
N LYS A 80 1.39 -2.84 -4.31
CA LYS A 80 0.11 -3.50 -4.01
C LYS A 80 -0.07 -4.81 -4.76
N LEU A 81 0.38 -4.90 -6.01
CA LEU A 81 0.38 -6.16 -6.77
C LEU A 81 1.17 -7.25 -6.04
N GLY A 82 2.38 -6.94 -5.55
CA GLY A 82 3.17 -7.90 -4.75
C GLY A 82 2.56 -8.23 -3.38
N ALA A 83 1.70 -7.37 -2.84
CA ALA A 83 1.06 -7.60 -1.54
C ALA A 83 -0.19 -8.48 -1.62
N LEU A 84 -0.74 -8.75 -2.81
CA LEU A 84 -1.99 -9.52 -2.98
C LEU A 84 -1.92 -10.93 -2.37
N PHE A 85 -0.74 -11.55 -2.33
CA PHE A 85 -0.50 -12.85 -1.69
C PHE A 85 -0.75 -12.86 -0.16
N ARG A 86 -0.93 -11.69 0.47
CA ARG A 86 -1.34 -11.58 1.87
C ARG A 86 -2.85 -11.73 2.06
N PHE A 87 -3.62 -11.71 0.97
CA PHE A 87 -5.08 -11.82 0.96
C PHE A 87 -5.79 -10.74 1.81
N GLU A 88 -5.14 -9.59 1.97
CA GLU A 88 -5.67 -8.44 2.70
C GLU A 88 -6.63 -7.65 1.83
N ALA A 89 -7.91 -7.58 2.21
CA ALA A 89 -8.96 -6.94 1.40
C ALA A 89 -8.64 -5.49 0.97
N LYS A 90 -7.92 -4.75 1.82
CA LYS A 90 -7.50 -3.37 1.54
C LYS A 90 -6.58 -3.25 0.32
N ASP A 91 -5.79 -4.28 0.00
CA ASP A 91 -4.87 -4.23 -1.13
C ASP A 91 -5.63 -4.33 -2.47
N TYR A 92 -6.71 -5.12 -2.52
CA TYR A 92 -7.67 -5.16 -3.63
C TYR A 92 -8.36 -3.81 -3.84
N ALA A 93 -8.84 -3.21 -2.75
CA ALA A 93 -9.48 -1.89 -2.81
C ALA A 93 -8.51 -0.80 -3.31
N ASN A 94 -7.24 -0.84 -2.91
CA ASN A 94 -6.23 0.09 -3.40
C ASN A 94 -5.97 -0.07 -4.90
N ILE A 95 -5.85 -1.32 -5.39
CA ILE A 95 -5.68 -1.59 -6.82
C ILE A 95 -6.90 -1.10 -7.61
N TRP A 96 -8.10 -1.41 -7.14
CA TRP A 96 -9.35 -0.93 -7.74
C TRP A 96 -9.39 0.62 -7.78
N ALA A 97 -9.12 1.28 -6.65
CA ALA A 97 -9.16 2.73 -6.57
C ALA A 97 -8.13 3.40 -7.50
N ILE A 98 -6.90 2.88 -7.61
CA ILE A 98 -5.92 3.41 -8.56
C ILE A 98 -6.39 3.18 -10.00
N SER A 99 -6.88 1.98 -10.31
CA SER A 99 -7.36 1.62 -11.65
C SER A 99 -8.57 2.45 -12.08
N LYS A 100 -9.39 2.94 -11.14
CA LYS A 100 -10.51 3.85 -11.45
C LYS A 100 -10.09 5.26 -11.86
N HIS A 101 -8.84 5.67 -11.59
CA HIS A 101 -8.42 7.07 -11.72
C HIS A 101 -7.18 7.27 -12.60
N GLN A 102 -6.55 6.20 -13.08
CA GLN A 102 -5.28 6.29 -13.81
C GLN A 102 -5.35 5.49 -15.13
N HIS A 103 -4.98 6.12 -16.24
CA HIS A 103 -4.75 5.42 -17.51
C HIS A 103 -3.31 4.91 -17.56
N PHE A 104 -3.12 3.61 -17.82
CA PHE A 104 -1.81 2.98 -17.90
C PHE A 104 -1.88 1.62 -18.61
N GLU A 105 -0.71 1.07 -18.98
CA GLU A 105 -0.56 -0.28 -19.52
C GLU A 105 -0.25 -1.29 -18.41
N TRP A 106 -1.03 -2.37 -18.31
CA TRP A 106 -0.76 -3.42 -17.30
C TRP A 106 0.59 -4.09 -17.52
N MET A 107 0.99 -4.27 -18.78
CA MET A 107 2.27 -4.86 -19.12
C MET A 107 3.44 -4.08 -18.50
N ASP A 108 3.40 -2.75 -18.58
CA ASP A 108 4.42 -1.88 -17.98
C ASP A 108 4.43 -1.97 -16.44
N MET A 109 3.25 -2.02 -15.82
CA MET A 109 3.15 -2.15 -14.36
C MET A 109 3.74 -3.48 -13.87
N PHE A 110 3.53 -4.58 -14.59
CA PHE A 110 4.15 -5.86 -14.26
C PHE A 110 5.65 -5.87 -14.55
N HIS A 111 6.12 -5.20 -15.60
CA HIS A 111 7.56 -5.01 -15.81
C HIS A 111 8.23 -4.28 -14.63
N HIS A 112 7.59 -3.24 -14.10
CA HIS A 112 8.08 -2.53 -12.91
C HIS A 112 8.00 -3.38 -11.64
N ALA A 113 6.91 -4.11 -11.44
CA ALA A 113 6.73 -4.93 -10.25
C ALA A 113 7.70 -6.12 -10.21
N ARG A 114 7.98 -6.75 -11.35
CA ARG A 114 8.93 -7.89 -11.47
C ARG A 114 10.38 -7.53 -11.18
N ARG A 115 10.76 -6.26 -11.33
CA ARG A 115 12.08 -5.78 -10.89
C ARG A 115 12.24 -5.78 -9.37
N LYS A 116 11.11 -5.88 -8.64
CA LYS A 116 11.09 -5.97 -7.18
C LYS A 116 10.86 -7.39 -6.69
N ASP A 117 9.93 -8.07 -7.35
CA ASP A 117 9.57 -9.44 -7.05
C ASP A 117 9.46 -10.22 -8.35
N ALA A 118 10.54 -10.94 -8.69
CA ALA A 118 10.61 -11.71 -9.93
C ALA A 118 9.56 -12.83 -10.02
N GLY A 119 8.99 -13.25 -8.88
CA GLY A 119 7.96 -14.28 -8.81
C GLY A 119 6.56 -13.80 -9.17
N LEU A 120 6.37 -12.50 -9.46
CA LEU A 120 5.05 -11.96 -9.76
C LEU A 120 4.52 -12.45 -11.12
N ASP A 121 3.50 -13.30 -11.08
CA ASP A 121 2.83 -13.87 -12.24
C ASP A 121 1.46 -13.18 -12.49
N PRO A 122 1.25 -12.52 -13.65
CA PRO A 122 -0.04 -11.96 -14.04
C PRO A 122 -1.21 -12.95 -13.97
N VAL A 123 -0.99 -14.23 -14.25
CA VAL A 123 -2.04 -15.25 -14.20
C VAL A 123 -2.55 -15.40 -12.77
N ILE A 124 -1.63 -15.60 -11.82
CA ILE A 124 -1.98 -15.74 -10.40
C ILE A 124 -2.62 -14.45 -9.88
N ILE A 125 -2.08 -13.29 -10.25
CA ILE A 125 -2.63 -12.01 -9.80
C ILE A 125 -4.06 -11.80 -10.33
N ALA A 126 -4.34 -12.16 -11.57
CA ALA A 126 -5.67 -12.07 -12.13
C ALA A 126 -6.66 -13.04 -11.45
N GLU A 127 -6.24 -14.25 -11.11
CA GLU A 127 -7.05 -15.20 -10.33
C GLU A 127 -7.41 -14.60 -8.96
N LEU A 128 -6.41 -14.08 -8.23
CA LEU A 128 -6.64 -13.43 -6.93
C LEU A 128 -7.66 -12.29 -7.05
N LEU A 129 -7.49 -11.40 -8.03
CA LEU A 129 -8.37 -10.25 -8.25
C LEU A 129 -9.80 -10.66 -8.62
N ARG A 130 -9.96 -11.71 -9.42
CA ARG A 130 -11.27 -12.23 -9.82
C ARG A 130 -12.00 -12.92 -8.66
N ASP A 131 -11.26 -13.63 -7.82
CA ASP A 131 -11.83 -14.59 -6.87
C ASP A 131 -12.03 -14.01 -5.47
N ILE A 132 -11.69 -12.73 -5.23
CA ILE A 132 -11.97 -12.11 -3.94
C ILE A 132 -13.48 -12.13 -3.62
N PRO A 133 -13.89 -12.73 -2.49
CA PRO A 133 -15.30 -12.82 -2.15
C PRO A 133 -15.79 -11.48 -1.58
N VAL A 134 -16.98 -11.04 -1.99
CA VAL A 134 -17.61 -9.77 -1.55
C VAL A 134 -17.60 -9.56 -0.02
N PRO A 135 -17.86 -10.58 0.83
CA PRO A 135 -17.75 -10.42 2.28
C PRO A 135 -16.39 -9.89 2.75
N ARG A 136 -15.27 -10.22 2.08
CA ARG A 136 -13.94 -9.68 2.42
C ARG A 136 -13.86 -8.18 2.16
N LEU A 137 -14.45 -7.70 1.07
CA LEU A 137 -14.51 -6.26 0.77
C LEU A 137 -15.32 -5.49 1.82
N SER A 138 -16.24 -6.17 2.53
CA SER A 138 -17.02 -5.57 3.61
C SER A 138 -16.23 -5.37 4.92
N GLU A 139 -15.09 -6.05 5.08
CA GLU A 139 -14.19 -5.90 6.25
C GLU A 139 -13.44 -4.55 6.23
N ILE A 140 -13.39 -3.89 5.09
CA ILE A 140 -12.69 -2.63 4.91
C ILE A 140 -13.48 -1.49 5.57
N LYS A 141 -12.79 -0.66 6.34
CA LYS A 141 -13.33 0.59 6.89
C LYS A 141 -13.38 1.67 5.80
N TRP A 142 -14.40 1.60 4.95
CA TRP A 142 -14.63 2.59 3.90
C TRP A 142 -15.00 3.95 4.50
N MET A 143 -14.38 5.03 4.02
CA MET A 143 -14.87 6.39 4.33
C MET A 143 -16.22 6.65 3.64
N ASN A 144 -16.29 6.34 2.34
CA ASN A 144 -17.52 6.33 1.56
C ASN A 144 -17.65 4.93 0.95
N LYS A 145 -18.59 4.12 1.46
CA LYS A 145 -18.73 2.73 1.04
C LYS A 145 -19.28 2.66 -0.40
N PRO A 146 -18.54 2.09 -1.36
CA PRO A 146 -19.05 1.89 -2.71
C PRO A 146 -20.03 0.72 -2.76
N ASP A 147 -20.73 0.55 -3.89
CA ASP A 147 -21.42 -0.70 -4.19
C ASP A 147 -20.38 -1.82 -4.35
N LEU A 148 -20.37 -2.76 -3.41
CA LEU A 148 -19.38 -3.83 -3.38
C LEU A 148 -19.54 -4.83 -4.53
N ASN A 149 -20.75 -4.96 -5.09
CA ASN A 149 -20.95 -5.78 -6.29
C ASN A 149 -20.32 -5.11 -7.50
N GLN A 150 -20.42 -3.78 -7.59
CA GLN A 150 -19.72 -3.03 -8.63
C GLN A 150 -18.20 -3.11 -8.46
N VAL A 151 -17.67 -3.02 -7.23
CA VAL A 151 -16.24 -3.21 -6.97
C VAL A 151 -15.79 -4.61 -7.43
N GLN A 152 -16.57 -5.65 -7.15
CA GLN A 152 -16.24 -7.01 -7.59
C GLN A 152 -16.25 -7.13 -9.12
N ALA A 153 -17.25 -6.55 -9.79
CA ALA A 153 -17.31 -6.52 -11.26
C ALA A 153 -16.12 -5.77 -11.88
N ASP A 154 -15.74 -4.63 -11.28
CA ASP A 154 -14.57 -3.84 -11.69
C ASP A 154 -13.27 -4.64 -11.49
N LEU A 155 -13.11 -5.34 -10.37
CA LEU A 155 -11.95 -6.21 -10.11
C LEU A 155 -11.86 -7.37 -11.11
N ALA A 156 -12.99 -7.96 -11.50
CA ALA A 156 -13.04 -8.98 -12.56
C ALA A 156 -12.64 -8.43 -13.93
N ARG A 157 -13.00 -7.16 -14.23
CA ARG A 157 -12.53 -6.46 -15.44
C ARG A 157 -11.02 -6.22 -15.38
N ILE A 158 -10.52 -5.70 -14.26
CA ILE A 158 -9.07 -5.52 -14.05
C ILE A 158 -8.34 -6.85 -14.24
N ALA A 159 -8.85 -7.96 -13.69
CA ALA A 159 -8.25 -9.28 -13.87
C ALA A 159 -8.14 -9.68 -15.35
N THR A 160 -9.14 -9.32 -16.17
CA THR A 160 -9.10 -9.57 -17.62
C THR A 160 -8.05 -8.71 -18.31
N ASP A 161 -7.94 -7.43 -17.96
CA ASP A 161 -6.93 -6.52 -18.51
C ASP A 161 -5.51 -6.99 -18.13
N VAL A 162 -5.31 -7.44 -16.88
CA VAL A 162 -4.07 -8.03 -16.39
C VAL A 162 -3.67 -9.27 -17.19
N LEU A 163 -4.59 -10.22 -17.40
CA LEU A 163 -4.31 -11.44 -18.18
C LEU A 163 -3.92 -11.15 -19.62
N ARG A 164 -4.54 -10.13 -20.22
CA ARG A 164 -4.26 -9.73 -21.60
C ARG A 164 -3.02 -8.85 -21.71
N GLY A 165 -2.50 -8.34 -20.59
CA GLY A 165 -1.47 -7.30 -20.58
C GLY A 165 -1.92 -6.03 -21.31
N SER A 166 -3.22 -5.73 -21.31
CA SER A 166 -3.81 -4.63 -22.07
C SER A 166 -3.76 -3.30 -21.31
N PRO A 167 -4.24 -2.20 -21.91
CA PRO A 167 -4.47 -0.98 -21.16
C PRO A 167 -5.45 -1.21 -20.01
N ASN A 168 -5.35 -0.41 -18.97
CA ASN A 168 -6.36 -0.34 -17.91
C ASN A 168 -7.62 0.34 -18.45
N HIS A 169 -8.71 -0.42 -18.61
CA HIS A 169 -9.95 0.09 -19.17
C HIS A 169 -10.95 0.61 -18.12
N LEU A 170 -10.54 0.70 -16.86
CA LEU A 170 -11.42 1.10 -15.76
C LEU A 170 -11.42 2.62 -15.49
N ALA A 171 -10.40 3.34 -15.98
CA ALA A 171 -10.26 4.79 -15.90
C ALA A 171 -11.03 5.52 -17.01
#